data_AF-A0A8T3CP72-F1
#
_entry.id   AF-A0A8T3CP72-F1
#
_cell.length_a   1.000
_cell.length_b   1.000
_cell.length_c   1.000
_cell.angle_alpha   90.00
_cell.angle_beta   90.00
_cell.angle_gamma   90.00
#
_symmetry.space_group_name_H-M   'P 1'
#
loop_
_entity.id
_entity.type
_entity.pdbx_description
1 polymer ?
#
loop_
_entity_poly.entity_id
_entity_poly.type
_entity_poly.pdbx_seq_one_letter_code
_entity_poly.pdbx_strand_id
1 'polypeptide(L)'
;MFPELNSILNTSPENFPQGEFILVSDRKADASFLIHHFLSFYLRAGSKVCFLGLVQSFSHYNAVSQRLGVNLTQARDKGQLVFLEGLKGALGVLLEEEPNPGAHTLDFLRAPHTDLRSVFEFVRGSLMGVKGGMGTPRADR
;
A
#
# COMPACT_ATOMS: atom_id res chain seq x y z
N MET A 1 15.02 11.01 0.24
CA MET A 1 15.66 9.70 0.02
C MET A 1 16.97 9.72 0.79
N PHE A 2 17.40 8.59 1.35
CA PHE A 2 18.56 8.53 2.25
C PHE A 2 19.62 7.61 1.62
N PRO A 3 20.56 8.13 0.84
CA PRO A 3 21.57 7.33 0.14
C PRO A 3 22.43 6.47 1.07
N GLU A 4 22.67 6.93 2.29
CA GLU A 4 23.44 6.22 3.32
C GLU A 4 22.74 4.93 3.73
N LEU A 5 21.40 4.95 3.82
CA LEU A 5 20.61 3.76 4.13
C LEU A 5 20.72 2.71 3.02
N ASN A 6 20.70 3.13 1.76
CA ASN A 6 20.91 2.24 0.61
C ASN A 6 22.28 1.56 0.70
N SER A 7 23.32 2.32 1.06
CA SER A 7 24.68 1.78 1.23
C SER A 7 24.74 0.77 2.38
N ILE A 8 24.06 1.02 3.49
CA ILE A 8 24.03 0.10 4.63
C ILE A 8 23.31 -1.20 4.26
N LEU A 9 22.23 -1.11 3.49
CA LEU A 9 21.45 -2.25 3.04
C LEU A 9 22.05 -2.94 1.80
N ASN A 10 23.11 -2.38 1.21
CA ASN A 10 23.69 -2.80 -0.07
C ASN A 10 22.64 -2.90 -1.20
N THR A 11 21.71 -1.94 -1.24
CA THR A 11 20.64 -1.90 -2.24
C THR A 11 20.76 -0.68 -3.15
N SER A 12 20.37 -0.83 -4.41
CA SER A 12 20.19 0.29 -5.34
C SER A 12 18.91 0.11 -6.15
N PRO A 13 18.35 1.18 -6.73
CA PRO A 13 17.18 1.04 -7.61
C PRO A 13 17.38 0.07 -8.78
N GLU A 14 18.63 -0.15 -9.19
CA GLU A 14 19.01 -1.07 -10.27
C GLU A 14 19.23 -2.51 -9.77
N ASN A 15 19.56 -2.69 -8.49
CA ASN A 15 19.83 -3.99 -7.90
C ASN A 15 19.40 -4.05 -6.43
N PHE A 16 18.31 -4.77 -6.15
CA PHE A 16 17.81 -5.03 -4.81
C PHE A 16 17.34 -6.49 -4.68
N PRO A 17 17.51 -7.12 -3.52
CA PRO A 17 17.16 -8.52 -3.29
C PRO A 17 15.65 -8.73 -3.36
N GLN A 18 15.22 -9.86 -3.93
CA GLN A 18 13.83 -10.27 -4.01
C GLN A 18 13.47 -11.23 -2.88
N GLY A 19 12.22 -11.17 -2.41
CA GLY A 19 11.72 -12.07 -1.37
C GLY A 19 12.15 -11.70 0.05
N GLU A 20 12.74 -10.52 0.25
CA GLU A 20 13.08 -10.03 1.58
C GLU A 20 11.88 -9.41 2.30
N PHE A 21 11.91 -9.51 3.63
CA PHE A 21 10.95 -8.91 4.52
C PHE A 21 11.67 -7.95 5.46
N ILE A 22 11.29 -6.66 5.42
CA ILE A 22 11.86 -5.62 6.26
C ILE A 22 10.81 -5.20 7.29
N LEU A 23 11.13 -5.44 8.56
CA LEU A 23 10.34 -4.95 9.69
C LEU A 23 10.93 -3.64 10.22
N VAL A 24 10.14 -2.57 10.15
CA VAL A 24 10.47 -1.29 10.78
C VAL A 24 9.70 -1.19 12.09
N SER A 25 10.41 -1.00 13.19
CA SER A 25 9.84 -0.77 14.51
C SER A 25 10.54 0.41 15.16
N ASP A 26 9.76 1.31 15.72
CA ASP A 26 10.24 2.42 16.53
C ASP A 26 9.52 2.43 17.89
N ARG A 27 10.19 2.99 18.90
CA ARG A 27 9.62 3.23 20.24
C ARG A 27 9.66 4.70 20.67
N LYS A 28 10.56 5.52 20.13
CA LYS A 28 10.85 6.86 20.68
C LYS A 28 11.05 7.95 19.62
N ALA A 29 11.21 7.59 18.35
CA ALA A 29 11.57 8.51 17.28
C ALA A 29 10.91 8.10 15.96
N ASP A 30 9.99 8.93 15.46
CA ASP A 30 9.20 8.62 14.28
C ASP A 30 10.03 8.09 13.09
N ALA A 31 9.81 6.82 12.76
CA ALA A 31 10.46 6.12 11.66
C ALA A 31 9.68 6.22 10.33
N SER A 32 8.64 7.06 10.25
CA SER A 32 7.83 7.28 9.04
C SER A 32 8.66 7.64 7.81
N PHE A 33 9.80 8.31 7.99
CA PHE A 33 10.74 8.64 6.93
C PHE A 33 11.25 7.41 6.17
N LEU A 34 11.35 6.25 6.82
CA LEU A 34 11.76 4.99 6.19
C LEU A 34 10.69 4.50 5.21
N ILE A 35 9.41 4.67 5.53
CA ILE A 35 8.31 4.33 4.64
C ILE A 35 8.37 5.20 3.37
N HIS A 36 8.59 6.50 3.52
CA HIS A 36 8.77 7.41 2.39
C HIS A 36 10.02 7.09 1.57
N HIS A 37 11.10 6.65 2.24
CA HIS A 37 12.32 6.19 1.61
C HIS A 37 12.04 4.99 0.70
N PHE A 38 11.47 3.90 1.23
CA PHE A 38 11.20 2.68 0.46
C PHE A 38 10.21 2.94 -0.67
N LEU A 39 9.13 3.67 -0.41
CA LEU A 39 8.14 4.02 -1.43
C LEU A 39 8.81 4.76 -2.61
N SER A 40 9.65 5.74 -2.32
CA SER A 40 10.35 6.51 -3.37
C SER A 40 11.43 5.66 -4.05
N PHE A 41 12.11 4.79 -3.31
CA PHE A 41 13.13 3.88 -3.83
C PHE A 41 12.54 2.94 -4.90
N TYR A 42 11.48 2.20 -4.56
CA TYR A 42 10.90 1.20 -5.47
C TYR A 42 10.21 1.84 -6.67
N LEU A 43 9.57 3.01 -6.51
CA LEU A 43 8.98 3.73 -7.64
C LEU A 43 10.03 4.30 -8.59
N ARG A 44 11.21 4.70 -8.09
CA ARG A 44 12.33 5.13 -8.96
C ARG A 44 12.99 3.95 -9.65
N ALA A 45 12.98 2.78 -9.03
CA ALA A 45 13.40 1.52 -9.62
C ALA A 45 12.44 1.01 -10.73
N GLY A 46 11.33 1.72 -11.00
CA GLY A 46 10.33 1.28 -11.98
C GLY A 46 9.50 0.08 -11.54
N SER A 47 9.53 -0.26 -10.24
CA SER A 47 8.82 -1.42 -9.70
C SER A 47 7.34 -1.13 -9.51
N LYS A 48 6.50 -2.16 -9.68
CA LYS A 48 5.09 -2.07 -9.28
C LYS A 48 5.01 -2.10 -7.75
N VAL A 49 4.32 -1.12 -7.18
CA VAL A 49 4.18 -0.95 -5.73
C VAL A 49 2.72 -1.08 -5.35
N CYS A 50 2.43 -2.01 -4.44
CA CYS A 50 1.18 -2.06 -3.70
C CYS A 50 1.42 -1.43 -2.33
N PHE A 51 0.76 -0.31 -2.05
CA PHE A 51 0.95 0.44 -0.82
C PHE A 51 -0.33 0.48 0.02
N LEU A 52 -0.32 -0.23 1.15
CA LEU A 52 -1.40 -0.22 2.13
C LEU A 52 -1.15 0.87 3.17
N GLY A 53 -1.90 1.97 3.08
CA GLY A 53 -1.89 3.04 4.07
C GLY A 53 -2.94 2.78 5.15
N LEU A 54 -2.49 2.67 6.41
CA LEU A 54 -3.41 2.52 7.54
C LEU A 54 -3.69 3.88 8.19
N VAL A 55 -2.65 4.60 8.61
CA VAL A 55 -2.80 5.82 9.43
C VAL A 55 -2.87 7.10 8.60
N GLN A 56 -1.95 7.26 7.63
CA GLN A 56 -1.83 8.49 6.84
C GLN A 56 -2.55 8.37 5.50
N SER A 57 -3.06 9.49 5.00
CA SER A 57 -3.79 9.54 3.73
C SER A 57 -2.87 9.53 2.51
N PHE A 58 -3.43 9.20 1.34
CA PHE A 58 -2.70 9.31 0.07
C PHE A 58 -2.10 10.71 -0.14
N SER A 59 -2.86 11.75 0.17
CA SER A 59 -2.43 13.14 -0.02
C SER A 59 -1.19 13.47 0.81
N HIS A 60 -1.09 12.95 2.04
CA HIS A 60 0.11 13.11 2.88
C HIS A 60 1.33 12.45 2.21
N TYR A 61 1.19 11.19 1.80
CA TYR A 61 2.27 10.47 1.12
C TYR A 61 2.68 11.15 -0.18
N ASN A 62 1.72 11.62 -0.99
CA ASN A 62 2.00 12.28 -2.26
C ASN A 62 2.77 13.59 -2.05
N ALA A 63 2.38 14.42 -1.07
CA ALA A 63 3.08 15.66 -0.76
C ALA A 63 4.54 15.43 -0.34
N VAL A 64 4.81 14.39 0.47
CA VAL A 64 6.17 14.06 0.90
C VAL A 64 6.97 13.45 -0.26
N SER A 65 6.42 12.49 -1.00
CA SER A 65 7.09 11.86 -2.14
C SER A 65 7.43 12.85 -3.25
N GLN A 66 6.59 13.86 -3.50
CA GLN A 66 6.90 14.92 -4.46
C GLN A 66 8.18 15.68 -4.10
N ARG A 67 8.42 15.95 -2.81
CA ARG A 67 9.67 16.56 -2.34
C ARG A 67 10.88 15.63 -2.52
N LEU A 68 10.65 14.33 -2.62
CA LEU A 68 11.67 13.33 -2.92
C LEU A 68 11.82 13.06 -4.42
N GLY A 69 11.15 13.86 -5.28
CA GLY A 69 11.22 13.74 -6.74
C GLY A 69 10.32 12.66 -7.34
N VAL A 70 9.34 12.15 -6.59
CA VAL A 70 8.42 11.10 -7.03
C VAL A 70 6.97 11.58 -6.97
N ASN A 71 6.25 11.51 -8.09
CA ASN A 71 4.83 11.87 -8.15
C ASN A 71 3.96 10.60 -8.03
N LEU A 72 3.30 10.42 -6.88
CA LEU A 72 2.48 9.23 -6.62
C LEU A 72 1.21 9.19 -7.48
N THR A 73 0.62 10.35 -7.78
CA THR A 73 -0.53 10.43 -8.69
C THR A 73 -0.14 9.91 -10.08
N GLN A 74 0.97 10.39 -10.62
CA GLN A 74 1.47 9.90 -11.92
C GLN A 74 1.81 8.41 -11.87
N ALA A 75 2.45 7.93 -10.80
CA ALA A 75 2.74 6.50 -10.65
C ALA A 75 1.47 5.65 -10.62
N ARG A 76 0.41 6.14 -9.98
CA ARG A 76 -0.91 5.48 -9.94
C ARG A 76 -1.58 5.48 -11.31
N ASP A 77 -1.59 6.62 -11.99
CA ASP A 77 -2.22 6.76 -13.31
C ASP A 77 -1.51 5.87 -14.37
N LYS A 78 -0.21 5.65 -14.22
CA LYS A 78 0.59 4.70 -15.02
C LYS A 78 0.39 3.23 -14.62
N GLY A 79 -0.41 2.94 -13.59
CA GLY A 79 -0.60 1.59 -13.05
C GLY A 79 0.64 1.02 -12.34
N GLN A 80 1.62 1.85 -12.02
CA GLN A 80 2.81 1.45 -11.26
C GLN A 80 2.52 1.40 -9.75
N LEU A 81 1.65 2.27 -9.25
CA LEU A 81 1.26 2.33 -7.83
C LEU A 81 -0.22 1.96 -7.65
N VAL A 82 -0.51 1.03 -6.74
CA VAL A 82 -1.85 0.85 -6.17
C VAL A 82 -1.80 1.29 -4.72
N PHE A 83 -2.63 2.26 -4.34
CA PHE A 83 -2.75 2.71 -2.95
C PHE A 83 -4.06 2.23 -2.35
N LEU A 84 -3.99 1.55 -1.21
CA LEU A 84 -5.14 1.02 -0.48
C LEU A 84 -5.28 1.79 0.84
N GLU A 85 -6.41 2.47 1.03
CA GLU A 85 -6.76 3.12 2.31
C GLU A 85 -7.39 2.09 3.24
N GLY A 86 -6.57 1.43 4.06
CA GLY A 86 -7.02 0.34 4.92
C GLY A 86 -8.02 0.78 5.99
N LEU A 87 -7.73 1.86 6.74
CA LEU A 87 -8.60 2.25 7.85
C LEU A 87 -9.91 2.95 7.45
N LYS A 88 -9.95 3.61 6.29
CA LYS A 88 -11.15 4.34 5.86
C LYS A 88 -12.31 3.39 5.52
N GLY A 89 -11.99 2.22 4.95
CA GLY A 89 -12.96 1.12 4.78
C GLY A 89 -13.30 0.41 6.10
N ALA A 90 -12.40 0.44 7.08
CA ALA A 90 -12.57 -0.20 8.39
C ALA A 90 -13.69 0.40 9.23
N LEU A 91 -13.81 1.73 9.23
CA LEU A 91 -14.67 2.42 10.19
C LEU A 91 -16.12 2.00 10.04
N GLY A 92 -16.61 1.81 8.81
CA GLY A 92 -17.95 1.26 8.57
C GLY A 92 -18.07 -0.16 9.13
N VAL A 93 -17.11 -1.03 8.83
CA VAL A 93 -17.08 -2.42 9.33
C VAL A 93 -17.00 -2.49 10.84
N LEU A 94 -16.16 -1.67 11.49
CA LEU A 94 -15.92 -1.67 12.93
C LEU A 94 -17.12 -1.14 13.70
N LEU A 95 -17.83 -0.15 13.15
CA LEU A 95 -18.98 0.53 13.76
C LEU A 95 -20.32 -0.14 13.44
N GLU A 96 -20.40 -1.02 12.43
CA GLU A 96 -21.60 -1.82 12.16
C GLU A 96 -21.68 -3.03 13.11
N GLU A 97 -22.74 -3.10 13.91
CA GLU A 97 -23.04 -4.21 14.83
C GLU A 97 -23.51 -5.48 14.10
N GLU A 98 -23.94 -5.37 12.84
CA GLU A 98 -24.43 -6.50 12.02
C GLU A 98 -23.35 -6.97 11.01
N PRO A 99 -23.02 -8.27 10.98
CA PRO A 99 -22.03 -8.82 10.08
C PRO A 99 -22.56 -8.86 8.65
N ASN A 100 -22.24 -7.84 7.86
CA ASN A 100 -22.41 -7.92 6.41
C ASN A 100 -21.38 -8.91 5.85
N PRO A 101 -21.76 -10.00 5.16
CA PRO A 101 -20.83 -11.03 4.66
C PRO A 101 -19.79 -10.52 3.63
N GLY A 102 -19.91 -9.26 3.18
CA GLY A 102 -18.91 -8.57 2.35
C GLY A 102 -17.89 -7.72 3.12
N ALA A 103 -18.05 -7.57 4.43
CA ALA A 103 -17.33 -6.60 5.27
C ALA A 103 -16.18 -7.19 6.10
N HIS A 104 -15.68 -8.38 5.78
CA HIS A 104 -14.55 -9.02 6.49
C HIS A 104 -13.18 -8.34 6.30
N THR A 105 -13.19 -7.12 5.75
CA THR A 105 -12.02 -6.39 5.24
C THR A 105 -10.92 -6.26 6.28
N LEU A 106 -11.26 -6.09 7.57
CA LEU A 106 -10.27 -5.93 8.65
C LEU A 106 -10.67 -6.62 9.96
N ASP A 107 -11.21 -7.85 9.88
CA ASP A 107 -11.55 -8.67 11.06
C ASP A 107 -10.34 -8.90 12.00
N PHE A 108 -9.09 -8.75 11.53
CA PHE A 108 -7.90 -8.76 12.41
C PHE A 108 -7.89 -7.64 13.46
N LEU A 109 -8.65 -6.55 13.27
CA LEU A 109 -8.78 -5.49 14.27
C LEU A 109 -9.79 -5.84 15.36
N ARG A 110 -10.78 -6.71 15.06
CA ARG A 110 -11.88 -7.07 15.96
C ARG A 110 -11.51 -8.15 16.97
N ALA A 111 -10.62 -9.07 16.59
CA ALA A 111 -10.24 -10.18 17.44
C ALA A 111 -8.72 -10.34 17.51
N PRO A 112 -8.16 -10.79 18.66
CA PRO A 112 -6.74 -11.05 18.82
C PRO A 112 -6.36 -12.31 18.02
N HIS A 113 -6.28 -12.16 16.71
CA HIS A 113 -5.70 -13.14 15.81
C HIS A 113 -4.20 -12.89 15.74
N THR A 114 -3.40 -13.95 15.91
CA THR A 114 -1.94 -13.87 15.86
C THR A 114 -1.39 -13.86 14.43
N ASP A 115 -2.26 -13.85 13.41
CA ASP A 115 -1.87 -13.90 12.00
C ASP A 115 -2.40 -12.70 11.19
N LEU A 116 -1.74 -12.44 10.05
CA LEU A 116 -2.06 -11.36 9.11
C LEU A 116 -2.85 -11.86 7.89
N ARG A 117 -3.52 -13.02 7.98
CA ARG A 117 -4.18 -13.65 6.82
C ARG A 117 -5.31 -12.79 6.27
N SER A 118 -6.13 -12.20 7.12
CA SER A 118 -7.22 -11.33 6.69
C SER A 118 -6.73 -10.06 5.99
N VAL A 119 -5.62 -9.47 6.45
CA VAL A 119 -4.95 -8.34 5.75
C VAL A 119 -4.49 -8.78 4.36
N PHE A 120 -3.84 -9.94 4.27
CA PHE A 120 -3.38 -10.48 2.99
C PHE A 120 -4.54 -10.72 2.02
N GLU A 121 -5.62 -11.35 2.49
CA GLU A 121 -6.80 -11.62 1.68
C GLU A 121 -7.48 -10.34 1.20
N PHE A 122 -7.57 -9.32 2.06
CA PHE A 122 -8.05 -8.00 1.69
C PHE A 122 -7.22 -7.37 0.57
N VAL A 123 -5.89 -7.34 0.72
CA VAL A 123 -4.98 -6.78 -0.29
C VAL A 123 -5.10 -7.57 -1.60
N ARG A 124 -5.13 -8.91 -1.51
CA ARG A 124 -5.27 -9.80 -2.67
C ARG A 124 -6.59 -9.54 -3.42
N GLY A 125 -7.72 -9.51 -2.70
CA GLY A 125 -9.03 -9.24 -3.29
C GLY A 125 -9.11 -7.85 -3.93
N SER A 126 -8.55 -6.84 -3.25
CA SER A 126 -8.49 -5.47 -3.77
C SER A 126 -7.69 -5.39 -5.06
N LEU A 127 -6.56 -6.11 -5.17
CA LEU A 127 -5.75 -6.15 -6.39
C LEU A 127 -6.40 -6.95 -7.52
N MET A 128 -7.17 -8.00 -7.21
CA MET A 128 -7.88 -8.81 -8.22
C MET A 128 -9.10 -8.08 -8.81
N GLY A 129 -9.81 -7.26 -8.00
CA GLY A 129 -10.96 -6.47 -8.45
C GLY A 129 -10.62 -5.37 -9.47
N VAL A 130 -9.36 -4.95 -9.58
CA VAL A 130 -8.91 -3.92 -10.53
C VAL A 130 -8.94 -4.40 -12.00
N LYS A 131 -9.12 -5.71 -12.26
CA LYS A 131 -9.14 -6.26 -13.63
C LYS A 131 -10.48 -6.14 -14.39
N GLY A 132 -11.54 -5.54 -13.80
CA GLY A 132 -12.91 -5.62 -14.32
C GLY A 132 -13.53 -4.36 -14.94
N GLY A 133 -12.73 -3.41 -15.45
CA GLY A 133 -13.24 -2.13 -15.98
C GLY A 133 -13.53 -2.10 -17.48
N MET A 134 -14.75 -2.49 -17.87
CA MET A 134 -15.52 -2.02 -19.06
C MET A 134 -15.09 -2.48 -20.46
N GLY A 135 -15.72 -3.57 -20.92
CA GLY A 135 -15.97 -3.86 -22.33
C GLY A 135 -17.38 -4.43 -22.46
N THR A 136 -18.41 -3.59 -22.39
CA THR A 136 -19.77 -4.01 -22.70
C THR A 136 -19.89 -4.15 -24.23
N PRO A 137 -20.33 -5.30 -24.77
CA PRO A 137 -20.69 -5.37 -26.18
C PRO A 137 -21.97 -4.57 -26.38
N ARG A 138 -21.91 -3.55 -27.24
CA ARG A 138 -23.10 -2.94 -27.81
C ARG A 138 -23.86 -4.02 -28.58
N ALA A 139 -25.04 -4.38 -28.08
CA ALA A 139 -26.04 -5.07 -28.88
C ALA A 139 -26.74 -4.01 -29.73
N ASP A 140 -26.31 -3.86 -30.98
CA ASP A 140 -27.08 -3.13 -31.98
C ASP A 140 -28.20 -4.04 -32.52
N ARG A 141 -29.39 -3.43 -32.54
CA ARG A 141 -30.61 -3.89 -33.20
C ARG A 141 -30.52 -3.67 -34.70
#